data_AF-A0A922IQI0-F1
#
_entry.id   AF-A0A922IQI0-F1
#
_cell.length_a   1.000
_cell.length_b   1.000
_cell.length_c   1.000
_cell.angle_alpha   90.00
_cell.angle_beta   90.00
_cell.angle_gamma   90.00
#
_symmetry.space_group_name_H-M   'P 1'
#
loop_
_entity.id
_entity.type
_entity.pdbx_description
1 polymer ?
#
loop_
_entity_poly.entity_id
_entity_poly.type
_entity_poly.pdbx_seq_one_letter_code
_entity_poly.pdbx_strand_id
1 'polypeptide(L)'
;MERELPNVSLNNCLRTSSVIGMQQNNDENPLNNKANIYNSGIQCGLNLSNSSMCEHQNLTTFDPSLRPVHAEVCVSPYNCEEFTVIESYVVEFLRQLGPRHIPTVLNKFDNELSLVTCNSEVNKFHQVLTSCVASINLMLDEADGIYDNDTGRSVNLCITPILVHIYQMVNGDEALPVQELIEFGSESINGGTTWLLPSAEMSGLWESLIFDTDIKLNLLQYAQTALLFADRKVSSSVISWNRVILLYGPPGTGKTSLCRALANKLAIRMADRYSSAQLIEINTMNLMSKWFSESARLVTKMFDGIKEYLESNDHLVCLLIDEVESLTAVRTSSMSGCEPSDAIRVVNSVLTQIDQLLSPNLKYHFTYFGLGN
;
A
#
# COMPACT_ATOMS: atom_id res chain seq x y z
N MET A 1 -3.35 -28.38 42.00
CA MET A 1 -3.89 -27.18 41.31
C MET A 1 -2.86 -26.74 40.29
N GLU A 2 -2.80 -27.46 39.18
CA GLU A 2 -2.10 -27.00 37.97
C GLU A 2 -3.14 -26.21 37.17
N ARG A 3 -2.84 -24.94 36.87
CA ARG A 3 -3.61 -24.16 35.90
C ARG A 3 -2.74 -24.05 34.65
N GLU A 4 -3.14 -24.76 33.61
CA GLU A 4 -2.58 -24.67 32.27
C GLU A 4 -2.73 -23.24 31.72
N LEU A 5 -1.65 -22.70 31.17
CA LEU A 5 -1.65 -21.48 30.37
C LEU A 5 -2.23 -21.79 28.98
N PRO A 6 -3.02 -20.88 28.36
CA PRO A 6 -3.60 -21.14 27.06
C PRO A 6 -2.51 -21.13 25.99
N ASN A 7 -2.40 -22.23 25.24
CA ASN A 7 -1.63 -22.34 24.00
C ASN A 7 -2.22 -21.38 22.96
N VAL A 8 -1.62 -20.19 22.83
CA VAL A 8 -1.96 -19.23 21.77
C VAL A 8 -1.28 -19.67 20.47
N SER A 9 -2.03 -20.38 19.63
CA SER A 9 -1.61 -20.77 18.29
C SER A 9 -1.71 -19.56 17.35
N LEU A 10 -0.61 -19.20 16.66
CA LEU A 10 -0.55 -18.22 15.57
C LEU A 10 -1.63 -18.44 14.48
N ASN A 11 -2.18 -19.65 14.40
CA ASN A 11 -3.22 -20.03 13.46
C ASN A 11 -4.54 -19.24 13.62
N ASN A 12 -4.78 -18.56 14.75
CA ASN A 12 -6.01 -17.77 14.91
C ASN A 12 -5.92 -16.35 14.36
N CYS A 13 -4.73 -15.73 14.28
CA CYS A 13 -4.56 -14.42 13.62
C CYS A 13 -4.60 -14.52 12.08
N LEU A 14 -4.27 -15.69 11.53
CA LEU A 14 -4.17 -15.94 10.08
C LEU A 14 -5.50 -16.36 9.42
N ARG A 15 -6.59 -16.55 10.19
CA ARG A 15 -7.88 -17.02 9.64
C ARG A 15 -8.60 -15.97 8.78
N THR A 16 -8.17 -14.72 8.78
CA THR A 16 -8.81 -13.61 8.04
C THR A 16 -7.85 -12.82 7.16
N SER A 17 -6.56 -13.15 7.13
CA SER A 17 -5.57 -12.54 6.23
C SER A 17 -5.72 -13.06 4.81
N SER A 18 -5.55 -12.20 3.80
CA SER A 18 -5.31 -12.65 2.43
C SER A 18 -3.94 -13.35 2.39
N VAL A 19 -3.97 -14.69 2.43
CA VAL A 19 -2.79 -15.54 2.30
C VAL A 19 -2.57 -15.79 0.81
N ILE A 20 -1.53 -15.20 0.22
CA ILE A 20 -1.24 -15.36 -1.20
C ILE A 20 0.13 -16.03 -1.38
N GLY A 21 0.14 -17.17 -2.08
CA GLY A 21 1.36 -17.92 -2.37
C GLY A 21 2.01 -17.45 -3.66
N MET A 22 3.31 -17.18 -3.61
CA MET A 22 4.12 -17.00 -4.81
C MET A 22 4.79 -18.31 -5.20
N GLN A 23 4.35 -18.95 -6.27
CA GLN A 23 4.99 -20.14 -6.84
C GLN A 23 5.98 -19.75 -7.95
N GLN A 24 7.10 -20.46 -8.03
CA GLN A 24 7.94 -20.50 -9.23
C GLN A 24 7.37 -21.57 -10.16
N ASN A 25 7.25 -21.24 -11.45
CA ASN A 25 6.85 -22.18 -12.50
C ASN A 25 7.77 -23.40 -12.48
N ASN A 26 7.22 -24.53 -12.04
CA ASN A 26 7.68 -25.85 -12.46
C ASN A 26 6.48 -26.52 -13.11
N ASP A 27 6.62 -26.79 -14.41
CA ASP A 27 5.70 -27.56 -15.21
C ASP A 27 5.32 -28.86 -14.50
N GLU A 28 4.03 -29.05 -14.21
CA GLU A 28 3.31 -30.32 -14.37
C GLU A 28 1.80 -30.14 -14.10
N ASN A 29 1.01 -30.28 -15.17
CA ASN A 29 -0.43 -30.54 -15.13
C ASN A 29 -0.70 -31.95 -14.56
N PRO A 30 -1.79 -32.20 -13.80
CA PRO A 30 -3.10 -32.31 -14.46
C PRO A 30 -4.36 -31.92 -13.65
N LEU A 31 -5.32 -31.34 -14.39
CA LEU A 31 -6.78 -31.57 -14.40
C LEU A 31 -7.59 -31.89 -13.11
N ASN A 32 -8.70 -31.13 -13.03
CA ASN A 32 -10.03 -31.46 -12.49
C ASN A 32 -10.28 -31.36 -10.97
N ASN A 33 -10.96 -30.28 -10.56
CA ASN A 33 -12.38 -30.37 -10.18
C ASN A 33 -13.02 -28.98 -10.02
N LYS A 34 -13.99 -28.70 -10.90
CA LYS A 34 -15.01 -27.65 -10.69
C LYS A 34 -15.94 -28.09 -9.56
N ALA A 35 -16.19 -27.18 -8.62
CA ALA A 35 -17.42 -27.18 -7.82
C ALA A 35 -17.89 -25.73 -7.62
N ASN A 36 -18.88 -25.34 -8.42
CA ASN A 36 -19.77 -24.20 -8.20
C ASN A 36 -20.54 -24.41 -6.89
N ILE A 37 -20.51 -23.46 -5.95
CA ILE A 37 -21.58 -23.28 -4.96
C ILE A 37 -21.77 -21.77 -4.68
N TYR A 38 -22.85 -21.23 -5.27
CA TYR A 38 -23.76 -20.15 -4.85
C TYR A 38 -23.20 -18.79 -4.37
N ASN A 39 -23.44 -17.69 -5.10
CA ASN A 39 -24.69 -16.91 -5.15
C ASN A 39 -25.34 -16.67 -3.76
N SER A 40 -25.04 -15.52 -3.15
CA SER A 40 -26.02 -14.79 -2.34
C SER A 40 -25.79 -13.29 -2.51
N GLY A 41 -26.68 -12.66 -3.29
CA GLY A 41 -26.81 -11.23 -3.35
C GLY A 41 -27.39 -10.71 -2.05
N ILE A 42 -26.79 -9.66 -1.51
CA ILE A 42 -27.45 -8.77 -0.54
C ILE A 42 -27.65 -7.44 -1.24
N GLN A 43 -28.88 -7.25 -1.70
CA GLN A 43 -29.42 -6.02 -2.22
C GLN A 43 -29.81 -5.14 -1.02
N CYS A 44 -28.90 -4.28 -0.56
CA CYS A 44 -29.24 -3.25 0.42
C CYS A 44 -29.74 -2.00 -0.30
N GLY A 45 -31.05 -1.90 -0.45
CA GLY A 45 -31.72 -0.66 -0.84
C GLY A 45 -31.69 0.35 0.31
N LEU A 46 -31.00 1.47 0.10
CA LEU A 46 -31.18 2.68 0.90
C LEU A 46 -31.99 3.68 0.07
N ASN A 47 -33.28 3.75 0.37
CA ASN A 47 -34.14 4.86 -0.01
C ASN A 47 -33.67 6.12 0.73
N LEU A 48 -33.14 7.11 0.00
CA LEU A 48 -33.13 8.50 0.46
C LEU A 48 -34.21 9.26 -0.30
N SER A 49 -35.27 9.62 0.43
CA SER A 49 -36.36 10.47 -0.01
C SER A 49 -35.91 11.93 -0.20
N ASN A 50 -36.36 12.51 -1.31
CA ASN A 50 -36.21 13.89 -1.76
C ASN A 50 -36.39 14.99 -0.71
N SER A 51 -35.56 16.04 -0.80
CA SER A 51 -36.00 17.43 -0.57
C SER A 51 -35.17 18.45 -1.37
N SER A 52 -35.85 19.05 -2.36
CA SER A 52 -35.74 20.41 -2.92
C SER A 52 -34.44 20.97 -3.52
N MET A 53 -34.47 21.06 -4.86
CA MET A 53 -34.10 22.19 -5.74
C MET A 53 -32.83 23.01 -5.47
N CYS A 54 -31.85 22.82 -6.36
CA CYS A 54 -31.18 23.89 -7.11
C CYS A 54 -30.77 23.33 -8.49
N GLU A 55 -31.45 23.77 -9.55
CA GLU A 55 -31.11 23.45 -10.94
C GLU A 55 -29.89 24.26 -11.36
N HIS A 56 -28.73 23.61 -11.50
CA HIS A 56 -27.65 24.00 -12.40
C HIS A 56 -27.27 22.76 -13.20
N GLN A 57 -27.24 22.89 -14.52
CA GLN A 57 -27.04 21.83 -15.50
C GLN A 57 -25.66 21.14 -15.30
N ASN A 58 -25.65 19.90 -14.79
CA ASN A 58 -24.44 19.08 -14.72
C ASN A 58 -24.56 17.89 -15.69
N LEU A 59 -23.76 17.92 -16.77
CA LEU A 59 -23.40 16.74 -17.55
C LEU A 59 -22.49 15.85 -16.69
N THR A 60 -23.03 14.98 -15.84
CA THR A 60 -22.24 13.92 -15.18
C THR A 60 -23.07 12.67 -14.89
N THR A 61 -23.78 12.14 -15.88
CA THR A 61 -24.21 10.73 -15.84
C THR A 61 -23.13 9.90 -16.53
N PHE A 62 -22.07 9.54 -15.79
CA PHE A 62 -21.10 8.56 -16.27
C PHE A 62 -21.78 7.19 -16.35
N ASP A 63 -21.50 6.44 -17.43
CA ASP A 63 -21.97 5.07 -17.55
C ASP A 63 -21.34 4.23 -16.42
N PRO A 64 -22.15 3.59 -15.53
CA PRO A 64 -21.64 2.81 -14.41
C PRO A 64 -20.82 1.57 -14.84
N SER A 65 -20.81 1.23 -16.14
CA SER A 65 -19.93 0.19 -16.69
C SER A 65 -18.49 0.67 -16.95
N LEU A 66 -18.23 1.98 -16.99
CA LEU A 66 -16.90 2.54 -17.24
C LEU A 66 -16.11 2.62 -15.94
N ARG A 67 -15.11 1.73 -15.81
CA ARG A 67 -14.14 1.77 -14.71
C ARG A 67 -13.30 3.06 -14.78
N PRO A 68 -12.95 3.66 -13.63
CA PRO A 68 -12.14 4.87 -13.61
C PRO A 68 -10.70 4.62 -14.05
N VAL A 69 -10.12 5.62 -14.71
CA VAL A 69 -8.68 5.69 -14.99
C VAL A 69 -7.99 6.36 -13.82
N HIS A 70 -6.95 5.74 -13.29
CA HIS A 70 -6.11 6.34 -12.25
C HIS A 70 -4.99 7.15 -12.92
N ALA A 71 -4.94 8.45 -12.63
CA ALA A 71 -3.88 9.35 -13.08
C ALA A 71 -2.99 9.71 -11.89
N GLU A 72 -1.81 9.12 -11.81
CA GLU A 72 -0.81 9.41 -10.78
C GLU A 72 0.06 10.58 -11.26
N VAL A 73 -0.04 11.72 -10.59
CA VAL A 73 0.59 12.98 -10.99
C VAL A 73 1.70 13.30 -10.00
N CYS A 74 2.95 13.19 -10.47
CA CYS A 74 4.11 13.59 -9.70
C CYS A 74 4.32 15.10 -9.87
N VAL A 75 4.28 15.86 -8.78
CA VAL A 75 4.58 17.30 -8.81
C VAL A 75 6.05 17.59 -8.56
N SER A 76 6.53 18.70 -9.12
CA SER A 76 7.88 19.18 -8.88
C SER A 76 8.04 19.67 -7.44
N PRO A 77 9.24 19.53 -6.84
CA PRO A 77 9.44 19.88 -5.43
C PRO A 77 9.35 21.38 -5.14
N TYR A 78 9.43 22.23 -6.17
CA TYR A 78 9.35 23.69 -6.08
C TYR A 78 7.99 24.21 -6.56
N ASN A 79 6.95 23.37 -6.55
CA ASN A 79 5.62 23.77 -6.94
C ASN A 79 5.08 24.88 -6.01
N CYS A 80 4.52 25.93 -6.60
CA CYS A 80 3.94 27.08 -5.89
C CYS A 80 2.40 27.08 -5.92
N GLU A 81 1.78 26.14 -6.63
CA GLU A 81 0.33 26.10 -6.85
C GLU A 81 -0.35 25.06 -5.94
N GLU A 82 -1.62 25.29 -5.62
CA GLU A 82 -2.42 24.37 -4.81
C GLU A 82 -2.73 23.08 -5.59
N PHE A 83 -2.80 21.93 -4.91
CA PHE A 83 -3.10 20.65 -5.56
C PHE A 83 -4.46 20.63 -6.27
N THR A 84 -5.46 21.35 -5.75
CA THR A 84 -6.78 21.49 -6.37
C THR A 84 -6.71 22.18 -7.75
N VAL A 85 -5.82 23.18 -7.88
CA VAL A 85 -5.59 23.89 -9.15
C VAL A 85 -4.90 22.97 -10.15
N ILE A 86 -3.86 22.25 -9.70
CA ILE A 86 -3.14 21.29 -10.54
C ILE A 86 -4.08 20.17 -11.00
N GLU A 87 -4.93 19.65 -10.12
CA GLU A 87 -5.93 18.64 -10.45
C GLU A 87 -6.83 19.10 -11.59
N SER A 88 -7.38 20.31 -11.47
CA SER A 88 -8.27 20.88 -12.50
C SER A 88 -7.58 20.97 -13.87
N TYR A 89 -6.33 21.43 -13.91
CA TYR A 89 -5.57 21.55 -15.15
C TYR A 89 -5.14 20.21 -15.72
N VAL A 90 -4.78 19.25 -14.87
CA VAL A 90 -4.43 17.90 -15.33
C VAL A 90 -5.66 17.19 -15.91
N VAL A 91 -6.83 17.28 -15.27
CA VAL A 91 -8.06 16.70 -15.81
C VAL A 91 -8.38 17.35 -17.16
N GLU A 92 -8.33 18.67 -17.25
CA GLU A 92 -8.58 19.38 -18.51
C GLU A 92 -7.60 18.96 -19.62
N PHE A 93 -6.31 18.87 -19.31
CA PHE A 93 -5.27 18.37 -20.22
C PHE A 93 -5.57 16.95 -20.70
N LEU A 94 -5.85 16.02 -19.79
CA LEU A 94 -6.13 14.62 -20.13
C LEU A 94 -7.40 14.47 -20.98
N ARG A 95 -8.42 15.31 -20.74
CA ARG A 95 -9.66 15.33 -21.54
C ARG A 95 -9.40 15.78 -22.97
N GLN A 96 -8.42 16.66 -23.19
CA GLN A 96 -8.05 17.16 -24.52
C GLN A 96 -7.20 16.17 -25.33
N LEU A 97 -6.48 15.26 -24.68
CA LEU A 97 -5.67 14.23 -25.36
C LEU A 97 -6.50 13.18 -26.12
N GLY A 98 -7.78 13.01 -25.77
CA GLY A 98 -8.67 12.06 -26.45
C GLY A 98 -8.38 10.59 -26.12
N PRO A 99 -8.51 9.67 -27.09
CA PRO A 99 -8.27 8.24 -26.87
C PRO A 99 -6.78 7.94 -26.71
N ARG A 100 -6.44 7.20 -25.64
CA ARG A 100 -5.06 6.79 -25.32
C ARG A 100 -5.00 5.34 -24.92
N HIS A 101 -3.89 4.69 -25.26
CA HIS A 101 -3.58 3.36 -24.75
C HIS A 101 -3.13 3.49 -23.29
N ILE A 102 -3.58 2.58 -22.42
CA ILE A 102 -3.25 2.54 -21.00
C ILE A 102 -2.74 1.13 -20.68
N PRO A 103 -1.63 0.96 -19.93
CA PRO A 103 -0.86 1.97 -19.20
C PRO A 103 -0.04 2.89 -20.10
N THR A 104 0.18 4.15 -19.67
CA THR A 104 1.06 5.10 -20.38
C THR A 104 1.63 6.13 -19.40
N VAL A 105 2.90 6.47 -19.60
CA VAL A 105 3.60 7.51 -18.84
C VAL A 105 3.85 8.73 -19.73
N LEU A 106 3.36 9.88 -19.29
CA LEU A 106 3.55 11.17 -19.94
C LEU A 106 4.66 11.91 -19.22
N ASN A 107 5.83 11.98 -19.88
CA ASN A 107 7.00 12.69 -19.40
C ASN A 107 7.25 13.90 -20.29
N LYS A 108 7.59 15.05 -19.70
CA LYS A 108 8.00 16.27 -20.45
C LYS A 108 7.08 16.56 -21.63
N PHE A 109 5.79 16.72 -21.31
CA PHE A 109 4.74 17.59 -21.88
C PHE A 109 4.93 18.26 -23.25
N ASP A 110 6.13 18.65 -23.65
CA ASP A 110 6.48 19.44 -24.83
C ASP A 110 5.83 18.96 -26.15
N ASN A 111 5.79 17.65 -26.42
CA ASN A 111 5.19 17.13 -27.65
C ASN A 111 3.65 17.06 -27.59
N GLU A 112 3.08 16.78 -26.43
CA GLU A 112 1.64 16.56 -26.28
C GLU A 112 0.85 17.84 -26.05
N LEU A 113 1.46 18.87 -25.44
CA LEU A 113 0.82 20.18 -25.33
C LEU A 113 0.78 20.91 -26.67
N SER A 114 1.63 20.56 -27.64
CA SER A 114 1.53 21.13 -29.00
C SER A 114 0.24 20.72 -29.72
N LEU A 115 -0.36 19.58 -29.35
CA LEU A 115 -1.66 19.12 -29.86
C LEU A 115 -2.84 19.87 -29.23
N VAL A 116 -2.58 20.60 -28.13
CA VAL A 116 -3.56 21.30 -27.32
C VAL A 116 -3.42 22.81 -27.56
N THR A 117 -4.14 23.37 -28.54
CA THR A 117 -4.26 24.83 -28.72
C THR A 117 -5.67 25.18 -29.23
N CYS A 118 -6.35 26.22 -28.71
CA CYS A 118 -6.20 27.64 -29.08
C CYS A 118 -6.74 28.59 -27.98
N ASN A 119 -5.95 29.55 -27.46
CA ASN A 119 -6.31 30.92 -26.94
C ASN A 119 -5.37 31.45 -25.84
N SER A 120 -5.48 32.73 -25.43
CA SER A 120 -4.54 33.45 -24.57
C SER A 120 -4.48 33.03 -23.09
N GLU A 121 -5.50 32.37 -22.55
CA GLU A 121 -5.47 31.78 -21.19
C GLU A 121 -4.57 30.53 -21.12
N VAL A 122 -4.21 29.95 -22.27
CA VAL A 122 -3.39 28.73 -22.41
C VAL A 122 -1.96 28.95 -21.96
N ASN A 123 -1.43 30.18 -22.00
CA ASN A 123 -0.05 30.45 -21.57
C ASN A 123 0.12 30.15 -20.08
N LYS A 124 -0.85 30.50 -19.23
CA LYS A 124 -0.79 30.19 -17.80
C LYS A 124 -0.99 28.69 -17.56
N PHE A 125 -1.97 28.09 -18.23
CA PHE A 125 -2.24 26.64 -18.18
C PHE A 125 -0.99 25.80 -18.51
N HIS A 126 -0.39 26.06 -19.68
CA HIS A 126 0.80 25.36 -20.16
C HIS A 126 2.00 25.64 -19.26
N GLN A 127 2.17 26.89 -18.81
CA GLN A 127 3.27 27.24 -17.92
C GLN A 127 3.17 26.46 -16.61
N VAL A 128 1.98 26.43 -15.98
CA VAL A 128 1.75 25.71 -14.72
C VAL A 128 1.98 24.22 -14.89
N LEU A 129 1.42 23.58 -15.92
CA LEU A 129 1.63 22.14 -16.16
C LEU A 129 3.11 21.81 -16.38
N THR A 130 3.83 22.58 -17.20
CA THR A 130 5.24 22.33 -17.48
C THR A 130 6.14 22.65 -16.28
N SER A 131 5.79 23.63 -15.43
CA SER A 131 6.58 23.98 -14.25
C SER A 131 6.31 23.10 -13.04
N CYS A 132 5.04 22.71 -12.84
CA CYS A 132 4.58 22.09 -11.61
C CYS A 132 4.44 20.57 -11.72
N VAL A 133 4.22 20.03 -12.92
CA VAL A 133 4.06 18.58 -13.09
C VAL A 133 5.35 17.99 -13.67
N ALA A 134 5.88 16.96 -13.02
CA ALA A 134 7.06 16.24 -13.46
C ALA A 134 6.68 15.08 -14.41
N SER A 135 5.66 14.30 -14.04
CA SER A 135 5.17 13.18 -14.83
C SER A 135 3.70 12.86 -14.51
N ILE A 136 3.00 12.26 -15.47
CA ILE A 136 1.65 11.70 -15.27
C ILE A 136 1.69 10.24 -15.70
N ASN A 137 1.34 9.33 -14.80
CA ASN A 137 1.20 7.90 -15.08
C ASN A 137 -0.28 7.52 -15.10
N LEU A 138 -0.77 7.04 -16.24
CA LEU A 138 -2.14 6.59 -16.42
C LEU A 138 -2.18 5.07 -16.27
N MET A 139 -3.04 4.58 -15.37
CA MET A 139 -3.21 3.15 -15.09
C MET A 139 -4.68 2.76 -14.95
N LEU A 140 -4.97 1.48 -15.20
CA LEU A 140 -6.26 0.85 -14.97
C LEU A 140 -6.17 -0.11 -13.78
N ASP A 141 -7.29 -0.32 -13.11
CA ASP A 141 -7.45 -1.24 -11.98
C ASP A 141 -7.85 -2.67 -12.45
N GLU A 142 -7.48 -3.07 -13.67
CA GLU A 142 -7.87 -4.39 -14.23
C GLU A 142 -6.92 -5.50 -13.78
N ALA A 143 -7.42 -6.37 -12.90
CA ALA A 143 -6.87 -7.71 -12.63
C ALA A 143 -7.64 -8.79 -13.41
N ASP A 144 -8.01 -8.48 -14.66
CA ASP A 144 -8.76 -9.37 -15.51
C ASP A 144 -7.74 -10.20 -16.31
N GLY A 145 -7.28 -11.31 -15.71
CA GLY A 145 -6.29 -12.29 -16.22
C GLY A 145 -6.68 -13.02 -17.52
N ILE A 146 -7.14 -12.26 -18.52
CA ILE A 146 -7.61 -12.68 -19.84
C ILE A 146 -6.79 -11.99 -20.94
N TYR A 147 -6.01 -10.95 -20.63
CA TYR A 147 -5.26 -10.21 -21.64
C TYR A 147 -3.76 -10.44 -21.52
N ASP A 148 -3.16 -10.72 -22.68
CA ASP A 148 -1.72 -10.74 -22.91
C ASP A 148 -1.10 -9.47 -22.30
N ASN A 149 -0.06 -9.65 -21.49
CA ASN A 149 0.59 -8.62 -20.66
C ASN A 149 1.18 -7.42 -21.44
N ASP A 150 0.98 -7.35 -22.76
CA ASP A 150 1.63 -6.43 -23.70
C ASP A 150 0.68 -5.50 -24.48
N THR A 151 -0.64 -5.69 -24.46
CA THR A 151 -1.56 -4.85 -25.26
C THR A 151 -2.35 -3.88 -24.39
N GLY A 152 -1.81 -2.67 -24.21
CA GLY A 152 -2.50 -1.59 -23.51
C GLY A 152 -3.89 -1.32 -24.09
N ARG A 153 -4.89 -1.15 -23.22
CA ARG A 153 -6.28 -0.90 -23.61
C ARG A 153 -6.43 0.54 -24.10
N SER A 154 -7.01 0.73 -25.28
CA SER A 154 -7.39 2.07 -25.74
C SER A 154 -8.62 2.53 -24.96
N VAL A 155 -8.47 3.62 -24.23
CA VAL A 155 -9.51 4.23 -23.40
C VAL A 155 -9.71 5.68 -23.84
N ASN A 156 -10.96 6.08 -23.99
CA ASN A 156 -11.30 7.46 -24.32
C ASN A 156 -11.33 8.32 -23.05
N LEU A 157 -10.28 9.13 -22.86
CA LEU A 157 -10.13 9.98 -21.69
C LEU A 157 -11.18 11.11 -21.65
N CYS A 158 -11.81 11.48 -22.78
CA CYS A 158 -12.83 12.54 -22.81
C CYS A 158 -14.07 12.18 -21.98
N ILE A 159 -14.46 10.90 -21.92
CA ILE A 159 -15.71 10.44 -21.31
C ILE A 159 -15.53 9.56 -20.07
N THR A 160 -14.36 8.96 -19.88
CA THR A 160 -14.12 8.01 -18.78
C THR A 160 -13.90 8.77 -17.48
N PRO A 161 -14.39 8.31 -16.31
CA PRO A 161 -14.05 8.93 -15.04
C PRO A 161 -12.54 8.86 -14.79
N ILE A 162 -11.93 9.97 -14.35
CA ILE A 162 -10.49 10.06 -14.07
C ILE A 162 -10.33 10.34 -12.58
N LEU A 163 -9.60 9.49 -11.87
CA LEU A 163 -9.23 9.68 -10.48
C LEU A 163 -7.78 10.15 -10.44
N VAL A 164 -7.57 11.41 -10.04
CA VAL A 164 -6.25 12.03 -10.00
C VAL A 164 -5.64 11.84 -8.62
N HIS A 165 -4.41 11.34 -8.59
CA HIS A 165 -3.61 11.11 -7.39
C HIS A 165 -2.40 12.03 -7.46
N ILE A 166 -2.48 13.19 -6.83
CA ILE A 166 -1.39 14.18 -6.83
C ILE A 166 -0.47 13.88 -5.66
N TYR A 167 0.81 13.68 -5.94
CA TYR A 167 1.81 13.40 -4.92
C TYR A 167 3.11 14.13 -5.22
N GLN A 168 3.85 14.44 -4.15
CA GLN A 168 5.21 14.96 -4.23
C GLN A 168 6.17 13.86 -3.80
N MET A 169 7.19 13.63 -4.62
CA MET A 169 8.20 12.62 -4.36
C MET A 169 9.27 13.15 -3.40
N VAL A 170 9.65 12.35 -2.41
CA VAL A 170 10.78 12.63 -1.53
C VAL A 170 12.08 12.33 -2.29
N ASN A 171 12.99 13.30 -2.33
CA ASN A 171 14.21 13.26 -3.13
C ASN A 171 15.45 13.61 -2.27
N GLY A 172 16.64 13.28 -2.77
CA GLY A 172 17.90 13.60 -2.10
C GLY A 172 18.14 12.79 -0.83
N ASP A 173 18.85 13.36 0.14
CA ASP A 173 19.22 12.66 1.38
C ASP A 173 18.01 12.23 2.22
N GLU A 174 16.87 12.93 2.11
CA GLU A 174 15.63 12.58 2.81
C GLU A 174 14.95 11.32 2.24
N ALA A 175 15.28 10.92 1.00
CA ALA A 175 14.75 9.70 0.38
C ALA A 175 15.44 8.43 0.87
N LEU A 176 16.62 8.57 1.48
CA LEU A 176 17.43 7.47 2.01
C LEU A 176 16.81 6.90 3.29
N PRO A 177 17.05 5.61 3.58
CA PRO A 177 16.54 4.99 4.79
C PRO A 177 17.21 5.60 6.02
N VAL A 178 16.40 6.05 6.97
CA VAL A 178 16.87 6.45 8.30
C VAL A 178 16.90 5.20 9.19
N GLN A 179 18.04 4.92 9.79
CA GLN A 179 18.12 3.89 10.82
C GLN A 179 17.58 4.44 12.13
N GLU A 180 16.53 3.83 12.68
CA GLU A 180 16.04 4.18 14.01
C GLU A 180 17.04 3.67 15.04
N LEU A 181 17.93 4.57 15.48
CA LEU A 181 18.86 4.31 16.57
C LEU A 181 18.14 4.57 17.89
N ILE A 182 17.94 3.50 18.66
CA ILE A 182 17.38 3.60 20.01
C ILE A 182 18.56 3.67 20.98
N GLU A 183 18.71 4.83 21.62
CA GLU A 183 19.73 5.06 22.63
C GLU A 183 19.38 4.35 23.94
N PHE A 184 20.34 3.60 24.45
CA PHE A 184 20.27 2.93 25.75
C PHE A 184 21.61 3.02 26.48
N GLY A 185 21.65 3.85 27.53
CA GLY A 185 22.89 4.07 28.27
C GLY A 185 23.96 4.68 27.37
N SER A 186 25.04 3.93 27.10
CA SER A 186 26.12 4.33 26.20
C SER A 186 26.08 3.67 24.82
N GLU A 187 25.08 2.82 24.54
CA GLU A 187 24.96 2.06 23.30
C GLU A 187 23.75 2.50 22.49
N SER A 188 23.89 2.57 21.16
CA SER A 188 22.79 2.80 20.23
C SER A 188 22.53 1.54 19.43
N ILE A 189 21.28 1.08 19.43
CA ILE A 189 20.89 -0.15 18.73
C ILE A 189 19.93 0.23 17.60
N ASN A 190 20.19 -0.30 16.40
CA ASN A 190 19.30 -0.12 15.26
C ASN A 190 18.03 -0.98 15.43
N GLY A 191 16.88 -0.33 15.61
CA GLY A 191 15.55 -0.93 15.76
C GLY A 191 14.85 -1.26 14.45
N GLY A 192 15.25 -0.62 13.34
CA GLY A 192 14.61 -0.77 12.05
C GLY A 192 15.05 0.31 11.08
N THR A 193 14.62 0.17 9.83
CA THR A 193 14.84 1.19 8.80
C THR A 193 13.52 1.86 8.44
N THR A 194 13.48 3.18 8.57
CA THR A 194 12.31 4.00 8.26
C THR A 194 12.56 4.76 6.96
N TRP A 195 11.56 4.74 6.08
CA TRP A 195 11.56 5.44 4.80
C TRP A 195 10.37 6.39 4.74
N LEU A 196 10.59 7.61 4.25
CA LEU A 196 9.50 8.51 3.89
C LEU A 196 8.93 8.13 2.53
N LEU A 197 7.61 8.13 2.38
CA LEU A 197 6.92 7.77 1.15
C LEU A 197 6.12 8.97 0.61
N PRO A 198 5.97 9.11 -0.72
CA PRO A 198 6.61 8.31 -1.77
C PRO A 198 8.12 8.62 -1.96
N SER A 199 8.99 7.60 -2.00
CA SER A 199 10.45 7.78 -2.10
C SER A 199 10.98 7.63 -3.52
N ALA A 200 11.91 8.52 -3.91
CA ALA A 200 12.68 8.41 -5.15
C ALA A 200 13.47 7.09 -5.26
N GLU A 201 13.97 6.54 -4.15
CA GLU A 201 14.70 5.27 -4.11
C GLU A 201 13.81 4.07 -4.46
N MET A 202 12.49 4.20 -4.28
CA MET A 202 11.50 3.16 -4.59
C MET A 202 10.78 3.40 -5.92
N SER A 203 11.21 4.41 -6.69
CA SER A 203 10.67 4.68 -8.02
C SER A 203 10.94 3.53 -8.99
N GLY A 204 9.98 3.17 -9.82
CA GLY A 204 10.17 2.10 -10.81
C GLY A 204 10.22 0.68 -10.21
N LEU A 205 10.23 0.55 -8.87
CA LEU A 205 10.25 -0.76 -8.22
C LEU A 205 8.96 -1.54 -8.50
N TRP A 206 7.83 -0.85 -8.60
CA TRP A 206 6.53 -1.45 -8.94
C TRP A 206 6.50 -2.04 -10.35
N GLU A 207 7.08 -1.32 -11.31
CA GLU A 207 7.13 -1.70 -12.72
C GLU A 207 8.18 -2.79 -12.98
N SER A 208 9.30 -2.79 -12.26
CA SER A 208 10.37 -3.79 -12.42
C SER A 208 9.99 -5.18 -11.91
N LEU A 209 9.03 -5.28 -10.99
CA LEU A 209 8.53 -6.56 -10.49
C LEU A 209 7.50 -7.15 -11.46
N ILE A 210 7.87 -8.23 -12.14
CA ILE A 210 7.00 -8.93 -13.09
C ILE A 210 6.50 -10.22 -12.44
N PHE A 211 5.18 -10.41 -12.45
CA PHE A 211 4.53 -11.62 -11.97
C PHE A 211 3.54 -12.09 -13.04
N ASP A 212 3.39 -13.41 -13.19
CA ASP A 212 2.47 -14.01 -14.16
C ASP A 212 0.99 -13.81 -13.79
N THR A 213 0.73 -13.38 -12.55
CA THR A 213 -0.60 -13.13 -12.01
C THR A 213 -0.76 -11.66 -11.67
N ASP A 214 -2.01 -11.19 -11.66
CA ASP A 214 -2.39 -9.81 -11.26
C ASP A 214 -2.25 -9.56 -9.75
N ILE A 215 -1.33 -10.24 -9.09
CA ILE A 215 -1.10 -10.16 -7.64
C ILE A 215 -0.82 -8.72 -7.19
N LYS A 216 -0.09 -7.94 -8.00
CA LYS A 216 0.23 -6.54 -7.68
C LYS A 216 -1.04 -5.72 -7.52
N LEU A 217 -1.91 -5.72 -8.54
CA LEU A 217 -3.16 -4.95 -8.52
C LEU A 217 -4.13 -5.46 -7.47
N ASN A 218 -4.25 -6.78 -7.31
CA ASN A 218 -5.09 -7.38 -6.27
C ASN A 218 -4.66 -6.96 -4.85
N LEU A 219 -3.35 -6.96 -4.58
CA LEU A 219 -2.82 -6.51 -3.27
C LEU A 219 -3.05 -5.01 -3.04
N LEU A 220 -2.86 -4.19 -4.08
CA LEU A 220 -3.11 -2.75 -4.01
C LEU A 220 -4.59 -2.45 -3.72
N GLN A 221 -5.50 -3.09 -4.44
CA GLN A 221 -6.94 -2.95 -4.24
C GLN A 221 -7.38 -3.45 -2.87
N TYR A 222 -6.83 -4.58 -2.41
CA TYR A 222 -7.09 -5.07 -1.06
C TYR A 222 -6.65 -4.05 -0.01
N ALA A 223 -5.43 -3.51 -0.14
CA ALA A 223 -4.89 -2.54 0.80
C ALA A 223 -5.72 -1.24 0.84
N GLN A 224 -6.08 -0.70 -0.33
CA GLN A 224 -6.95 0.48 -0.44
C GLN A 224 -8.33 0.22 0.17
N THR A 225 -8.94 -0.93 -0.11
CA THR A 225 -10.26 -1.30 0.43
C THR A 225 -10.22 -1.44 1.94
N ALA A 226 -9.16 -2.04 2.49
CA ALA A 226 -8.99 -2.17 3.94
C ALA A 226 -8.83 -0.81 4.63
N LEU A 227 -8.07 0.12 4.02
CA LEU A 227 -7.97 1.50 4.53
C LEU A 227 -9.30 2.25 4.43
N LEU A 228 -10.03 2.08 3.33
CA LEU A 228 -11.37 2.65 3.15
C LEU A 228 -12.35 2.15 4.23
N PHE A 229 -12.32 0.85 4.54
CA PHE A 229 -13.14 0.27 5.60
C PHE A 229 -12.77 0.81 6.99
N ALA A 230 -11.47 1.04 7.24
CA ALA A 230 -10.98 1.67 8.45
C ALA A 230 -11.52 3.11 8.59
N ASP A 231 -11.42 3.91 7.54
CA ASP A 231 -11.93 5.30 7.51
C ASP A 231 -13.45 5.36 7.73
N ARG A 232 -14.19 4.42 7.12
CA ARG A 232 -15.65 4.30 7.26
C ARG A 232 -16.10 3.64 8.57
N LYS A 233 -15.16 3.25 9.44
CA LYS A 233 -15.42 2.58 10.74
C LYS A 233 -16.30 1.33 10.59
N VAL A 234 -16.06 0.56 9.53
CA VAL A 234 -16.78 -0.69 9.30
C VAL A 234 -16.43 -1.68 10.41
N SER A 235 -17.43 -2.14 11.15
CA SER A 235 -17.24 -3.07 12.25
C SER A 235 -16.68 -4.40 11.75
N SER A 236 -15.47 -4.75 12.21
CA SER A 236 -14.80 -6.02 11.88
C SER A 236 -15.56 -7.27 12.35
N SER A 237 -16.49 -7.10 13.31
CA SER A 237 -17.37 -8.17 13.79
C SER A 237 -18.47 -8.55 12.80
N VAL A 238 -18.85 -7.64 11.90
CA VAL A 238 -19.92 -7.87 10.90
C VAL A 238 -19.31 -8.24 9.56
N ILE A 239 -18.31 -7.47 9.14
CA ILE A 239 -17.55 -7.73 7.91
C ILE A 239 -16.13 -8.06 8.36
N SER A 240 -15.67 -9.28 8.05
CA SER A 240 -14.31 -9.68 8.40
C SER A 240 -13.32 -9.02 7.46
N TRP A 241 -12.49 -8.12 7.99
CA TRP A 241 -11.38 -7.51 7.27
C TRP A 241 -10.24 -7.24 8.27
N ASN A 242 -9.00 -7.24 7.78
CA ASN A 242 -7.82 -6.84 8.55
C ASN A 242 -6.87 -6.03 7.66
N ARG A 243 -5.89 -5.39 8.29
CA ARG A 243 -4.88 -4.56 7.61
C ARG A 243 -3.56 -5.30 7.50
N VAL A 244 -3.66 -6.60 7.27
CA VAL A 244 -2.53 -7.53 7.25
C VAL A 244 -2.46 -8.21 5.91
N ILE A 245 -1.29 -8.17 5.28
CA ILE A 245 -0.95 -8.98 4.12
C ILE A 245 0.19 -9.91 4.52
N LEU A 246 0.03 -11.20 4.23
CA LEU A 246 1.07 -12.21 4.39
C LEU A 246 1.52 -12.70 3.03
N LEU A 247 2.78 -12.44 2.68
CA LEU A 247 3.42 -12.95 1.47
C LEU A 247 4.35 -14.10 1.84
N TYR A 248 4.15 -15.26 1.22
CA TYR A 248 5.03 -16.42 1.41
C TYR A 248 5.49 -16.99 0.07
N GLY A 249 6.69 -17.56 0.08
CA GLY A 249 7.29 -18.21 -1.08
C GLY A 249 8.79 -18.40 -0.92
N PRO A 250 9.44 -19.05 -1.90
CA PRO A 250 10.89 -19.26 -1.88
C PRO A 250 11.70 -17.96 -1.66
N PRO A 251 12.89 -18.01 -1.05
CA PRO A 251 13.77 -16.84 -0.99
C PRO A 251 14.12 -16.36 -2.41
N GLY A 252 14.26 -15.04 -2.58
CA GLY A 252 14.60 -14.45 -3.88
C GLY A 252 13.42 -14.19 -4.84
N THR A 253 12.17 -14.47 -4.46
CA THR A 253 10.97 -14.16 -5.28
C THR A 253 10.50 -12.71 -5.21
N GLY A 254 11.28 -11.81 -4.60
CA GLY A 254 10.96 -10.38 -4.54
C GLY A 254 9.87 -10.00 -3.53
N LYS A 255 9.56 -10.82 -2.52
CA LYS A 255 8.55 -10.52 -1.47
C LYS A 255 8.80 -9.17 -0.78
N THR A 256 10.00 -8.96 -0.24
CA THR A 256 10.40 -7.72 0.44
C THR A 256 10.31 -6.53 -0.52
N SER A 257 10.80 -6.69 -1.76
CA SER A 257 10.69 -5.67 -2.81
C SER A 257 9.24 -5.35 -3.17
N LEU A 258 8.36 -6.35 -3.23
CA LEU A 258 6.94 -6.14 -3.49
C LEU A 258 6.27 -5.38 -2.36
N CYS A 259 6.58 -5.69 -1.09
CA CYS A 259 6.06 -4.93 0.05
C CYS A 259 6.48 -3.45 -0.02
N ARG A 260 7.76 -3.17 -0.32
CA ARG A 260 8.27 -1.80 -0.51
C ARG A 260 7.57 -1.10 -1.67
N ALA A 261 7.44 -1.76 -2.82
CA ALA A 261 6.75 -1.23 -3.99
C ALA A 261 5.27 -0.94 -3.71
N LEU A 262 4.60 -1.86 -3.02
CA LEU A 262 3.20 -1.75 -2.62
C LEU A 262 2.98 -0.60 -1.64
N ALA A 263 3.85 -0.45 -0.64
CA ALA A 263 3.80 0.67 0.29
C ALA A 263 3.97 2.02 -0.43
N ASN A 264 4.96 2.11 -1.33
CA ASN A 264 5.19 3.31 -2.14
C ASN A 264 3.98 3.63 -3.04
N LYS A 265 3.41 2.62 -3.70
CA LYS A 265 2.23 2.77 -4.57
C LYS A 265 0.98 3.15 -3.77
N LEU A 266 0.80 2.58 -2.60
CA LEU A 266 -0.31 2.89 -1.69
C LEU A 266 -0.24 4.33 -1.19
N ALA A 267 0.97 4.81 -0.85
CA ALA A 267 1.20 6.21 -0.47
C ALA A 267 0.82 7.18 -1.60
N ILE A 268 1.18 6.86 -2.85
CA ILE A 268 0.75 7.64 -4.03
C ILE A 268 -0.76 7.64 -4.17
N ARG A 269 -1.41 6.47 -4.08
CA ARG A 269 -2.85 6.30 -4.29
C ARG A 269 -3.73 6.88 -3.20
N MET A 270 -3.17 7.17 -2.04
CA MET A 270 -3.89 7.70 -0.87
C MET A 270 -3.36 9.08 -0.45
N ALA A 271 -2.65 9.76 -1.36
CA ALA A 271 -2.05 11.08 -1.11
C ALA A 271 -3.10 12.18 -0.87
N ASP A 272 -4.33 11.98 -1.34
CA ASP A 272 -5.48 12.83 -1.04
C ASP A 272 -5.94 12.72 0.43
N ARG A 273 -5.77 11.53 1.01
CA ARG A 273 -6.24 11.20 2.36
C ARG A 273 -5.17 11.38 3.43
N TYR A 274 -3.92 11.06 3.13
CA TYR A 274 -2.80 11.10 4.08
C TYR A 274 -1.76 12.12 3.63
N SER A 275 -1.44 13.08 4.50
CA SER A 275 -0.45 14.12 4.25
C SER A 275 0.98 13.62 4.38
N SER A 276 1.19 12.52 5.11
CA SER A 276 2.50 11.90 5.30
C SER A 276 2.36 10.38 5.35
N ALA A 277 3.29 9.68 4.71
CA ALA A 277 3.36 8.23 4.74
C ALA A 277 4.78 7.75 5.05
N GLN A 278 4.91 6.70 5.86
CA GLN A 278 6.18 6.08 6.20
C GLN A 278 6.15 4.58 5.97
N LEU A 279 7.27 4.01 5.51
CA LEU A 279 7.54 2.58 5.58
C LEU A 279 8.54 2.32 6.70
N ILE A 280 8.15 1.51 7.68
CA ILE A 280 9.03 1.04 8.76
C ILE A 280 9.30 -0.43 8.49
N GLU A 281 10.56 -0.77 8.25
CA GLU A 281 11.00 -2.12 7.98
C GLU A 281 11.79 -2.68 9.17
N ILE A 282 11.28 -3.79 9.70
CA ILE A 282 11.87 -4.54 10.81
C ILE A 282 12.29 -5.90 10.26
N ASN A 283 13.60 -6.13 10.20
CA ASN A 283 14.13 -7.47 9.92
C ASN A 283 14.26 -8.25 11.22
N THR A 284 13.60 -9.41 11.28
CA THR A 284 13.47 -10.14 12.53
C THR A 284 14.74 -10.89 12.94
N MET A 285 15.55 -11.37 11.99
CA MET A 285 16.86 -11.98 12.27
C MET A 285 17.83 -10.99 12.91
N ASN A 286 17.86 -9.75 12.41
CA ASN A 286 18.68 -8.66 12.95
C ASN A 286 18.22 -8.25 14.36
N LEU A 287 16.91 -8.24 14.58
CA LEU A 287 16.32 -7.96 15.89
C LEU A 287 16.69 -9.05 16.90
N MET A 288 16.66 -10.32 16.53
CA MET A 288 16.96 -11.41 17.48
C MET A 288 18.45 -11.48 17.87
N SER A 289 19.37 -11.16 16.94
CA SER A 289 20.82 -11.26 17.18
C SER A 289 21.41 -10.12 18.03
N LYS A 290 20.90 -8.88 17.88
CA LYS A 290 21.45 -7.70 18.58
C LYS A 290 20.79 -7.42 19.93
N TRP A 291 19.66 -8.07 20.22
CA TRP A 291 18.76 -7.70 21.31
C TRP A 291 18.64 -8.85 22.33
N PHE A 292 19.78 -9.27 22.90
CA PHE A 292 19.79 -10.25 23.99
C PHE A 292 19.87 -9.54 25.36
N SER A 293 19.18 -10.06 26.38
CA SER A 293 19.10 -9.57 27.78
C SER A 293 18.22 -8.33 28.11
N GLU A 294 18.09 -7.29 27.28
CA GLU A 294 17.32 -6.05 27.63
C GLU A 294 16.32 -5.56 26.56
N SER A 295 15.99 -6.45 25.65
CA SER A 295 15.38 -6.20 24.36
C SER A 295 13.89 -5.95 24.33
N ALA A 296 13.12 -6.53 25.25
CA ALA A 296 11.68 -6.33 25.29
C ALA A 296 11.32 -4.84 25.49
N ARG A 297 12.06 -4.12 26.34
CA ARG A 297 11.83 -2.69 26.60
C ARG A 297 12.11 -1.84 25.36
N LEU A 298 13.16 -2.16 24.62
CA LEU A 298 13.54 -1.41 23.42
C LEU A 298 12.52 -1.67 22.30
N VAL A 299 12.04 -2.91 22.15
CA VAL A 299 10.94 -3.24 21.22
C VAL A 299 9.71 -2.42 21.61
N THR A 300 9.37 -2.34 22.90
CA THR A 300 8.26 -1.49 23.36
C THR A 300 8.45 -0.03 22.96
N LYS A 301 9.63 0.56 23.22
CA LYS A 301 9.94 1.95 22.85
C LYS A 301 9.79 2.22 21.35
N MET A 302 10.31 1.33 20.50
CA MET A 302 10.19 1.46 19.04
C MET A 302 8.72 1.53 18.62
N PHE A 303 7.93 0.55 19.04
CA PHE A 303 6.50 0.50 18.72
C PHE A 303 5.70 1.64 19.35
N ASP A 304 6.14 2.19 20.48
CA ASP A 304 5.53 3.39 21.06
C ASP A 304 5.80 4.63 20.20
N GLY A 305 6.99 4.77 19.61
CA GLY A 305 7.27 5.81 18.60
C GLY A 305 6.40 5.68 17.36
N ILE A 306 6.15 4.45 16.89
CA ILE A 306 5.21 4.18 15.78
C ILE A 306 3.79 4.64 16.16
N LYS A 307 3.34 4.34 17.38
CA LYS A 307 2.01 4.75 17.87
C LYS A 307 1.90 6.27 17.99
N GLU A 308 2.93 6.93 18.50
CA GLU A 308 3.00 8.39 18.61
C GLU A 308 2.86 9.05 17.24
N TYR A 309 3.59 8.55 16.23
CA TYR A 309 3.46 9.03 14.85
C TYR A 309 2.04 8.81 14.28
N LEU A 310 1.37 7.72 14.69
CA LEU A 310 0.00 7.39 14.29
C LEU A 310 -1.10 8.13 15.08
N GLU A 311 -0.77 8.96 16.06
CA GLU A 311 -1.76 9.78 16.77
C GLU A 311 -2.43 10.81 15.85
N SER A 312 -1.67 11.30 14.87
CA SER A 312 -2.17 12.17 13.80
C SER A 312 -3.02 11.36 12.81
N ASN A 313 -4.27 11.80 12.58
CA ASN A 313 -5.22 11.10 11.70
C ASN A 313 -4.91 11.19 10.20
N ASP A 314 -3.86 11.94 9.84
CA ASP A 314 -3.45 12.22 8.47
C ASP A 314 -2.13 11.53 8.10
N HIS A 315 -1.59 10.70 9.00
CA HIS A 315 -0.38 9.92 8.76
C HIS A 315 -0.71 8.47 8.43
N LEU A 316 0.03 7.88 7.49
CA LEU A 316 -0.04 6.47 7.14
C LEU A 316 1.28 5.77 7.50
N VAL A 317 1.21 4.65 8.21
CA VAL A 317 2.38 3.79 8.45
C VAL A 317 2.22 2.44 7.78
N CYS A 318 3.12 2.12 6.87
CA CYS A 318 3.35 0.80 6.34
C CYS A 318 4.40 0.10 7.20
N LEU A 319 4.04 -0.95 7.93
CA LEU A 319 4.95 -1.74 8.75
C LEU A 319 5.32 -3.02 8.01
N LEU A 320 6.57 -3.15 7.57
CA LEU A 320 7.10 -4.37 6.96
C LEU A 320 7.88 -5.16 8.01
N ILE A 321 7.45 -6.40 8.27
CA ILE A 321 8.17 -7.34 9.13
C ILE A 321 8.69 -8.46 8.24
N ASP A 322 10.01 -8.48 8.06
CA ASP A 322 10.68 -9.44 7.20
C ASP A 322 11.26 -10.61 8.00
N GLU A 323 11.41 -11.75 7.33
CA GLU A 323 11.93 -13.01 7.88
C GLU A 323 11.20 -13.47 9.15
N VAL A 324 9.87 -13.40 9.18
CA VAL A 324 9.08 -13.78 10.37
C VAL A 324 9.21 -15.26 10.74
N GLU A 325 9.64 -16.13 9.82
CA GLU A 325 9.97 -17.52 10.10
C GLU A 325 11.04 -17.67 11.19
N SER A 326 11.95 -16.70 11.30
CA SER A 326 13.00 -16.67 12.34
C SER A 326 12.43 -16.66 13.76
N LEU A 327 11.30 -15.98 14.00
CA LEU A 327 10.60 -16.00 15.29
C LEU A 327 10.10 -17.40 15.65
N THR A 328 9.66 -18.13 14.63
CA THR A 328 9.09 -19.47 14.80
C THR A 328 10.18 -20.50 15.03
N ALA A 329 11.33 -20.36 14.35
CA ALA A 329 12.51 -21.16 14.57
C ALA A 329 12.95 -21.08 16.05
N VAL A 330 13.08 -19.87 16.60
CA VAL A 330 13.49 -19.63 18.00
C VAL A 330 12.56 -20.31 19.01
N ARG A 331 11.25 -20.29 18.74
CA ARG A 331 10.27 -21.00 19.60
C ARG A 331 10.45 -22.51 19.55
N THR A 332 10.81 -23.05 18.40
CA THR A 332 10.99 -24.50 18.19
C THR A 332 12.29 -25.00 18.84
N SER A 333 13.39 -24.27 18.70
CA SER A 333 14.69 -24.57 19.33
C SER A 333 14.66 -24.41 20.84
N SER A 334 13.92 -23.43 21.37
CA SER A 334 13.72 -23.30 22.82
C SER A 334 12.87 -24.42 23.43
N MET A 335 11.83 -24.90 22.74
CA MET A 335 11.09 -26.12 23.14
C MET A 335 11.99 -27.35 23.18
N SER A 336 13.08 -27.35 22.40
CA SER A 336 14.10 -28.40 22.37
C SER A 336 15.18 -28.24 23.46
N GLY A 337 15.09 -27.19 24.29
CA GLY A 337 16.02 -26.90 25.39
C GLY A 337 17.38 -26.32 24.96
N CYS A 338 17.57 -26.00 23.67
CA CYS A 338 18.85 -25.55 23.13
C CYS A 338 19.04 -24.03 23.13
N GLU A 339 17.98 -23.24 23.33
CA GLU A 339 18.04 -21.79 23.20
C GLU A 339 17.63 -21.08 24.50
N PRO A 340 18.32 -20.00 24.89
CA PRO A 340 18.07 -19.31 26.15
C PRO A 340 16.67 -18.66 26.22
N SER A 341 16.04 -18.76 27.40
CA SER A 341 14.67 -18.28 27.70
C SER A 341 14.38 -16.82 27.31
N ASP A 342 15.42 -16.00 27.18
CA ASP A 342 15.29 -14.58 26.89
C ASP A 342 14.90 -14.33 25.43
N ALA A 343 15.32 -15.18 24.48
CA ALA A 343 14.91 -15.08 23.09
C ALA A 343 13.38 -15.18 22.96
N ILE A 344 12.77 -16.14 23.65
CA ILE A 344 11.31 -16.33 23.68
C ILE A 344 10.59 -15.09 24.22
N ARG A 345 11.17 -14.42 25.24
CA ARG A 345 10.58 -13.19 25.80
C ARG A 345 10.54 -12.06 24.78
N VAL A 346 11.58 -11.93 23.94
CA VAL A 346 11.60 -10.95 22.84
C VAL A 346 10.51 -11.27 21.82
N VAL A 347 10.43 -12.52 21.37
CA VAL A 347 9.42 -12.97 20.40
C VAL A 347 8.01 -12.66 20.91
N ASN A 348 7.73 -12.97 22.17
CA ASN A 348 6.43 -12.66 22.79
C ASN A 348 6.16 -11.16 22.86
N SER A 349 7.18 -10.35 23.18
CA SER A 349 7.07 -8.90 23.22
C SER A 349 6.77 -8.31 21.85
N VAL A 350 7.48 -8.73 20.79
CA VAL A 350 7.26 -8.30 19.41
C VAL A 350 5.83 -8.62 18.96
N LEU A 351 5.39 -9.87 19.16
CA LEU A 351 4.03 -10.28 18.78
C LEU A 351 2.96 -9.53 19.55
N THR A 352 3.18 -9.27 20.85
CA THR A 352 2.26 -8.47 21.66
C THR A 352 2.14 -7.03 21.13
N GLN A 353 3.25 -6.41 20.71
CA GLN A 353 3.23 -5.06 20.15
C GLN A 353 2.55 -5.02 18.78
N ILE A 354 2.76 -6.04 17.94
CA ILE A 354 2.06 -6.20 16.66
C ILE A 354 0.56 -6.32 16.89
N ASP A 355 0.13 -7.17 17.83
CA ASP A 355 -1.30 -7.34 18.15
C ASP A 355 -1.93 -6.03 18.66
N GLN A 356 -1.18 -5.22 19.41
CA GLN A 356 -1.64 -3.90 19.84
C GLN A 356 -1.80 -2.92 18.67
N LEU A 357 -0.88 -2.92 17.69
CA LEU A 357 -1.02 -2.10 16.48
C LEU A 357 -2.24 -2.52 15.67
N LEU A 358 -2.47 -3.84 15.55
CA LEU A 358 -3.61 -4.41 14.84
C LEU A 358 -4.96 -4.13 15.49
N SER A 359 -4.97 -3.59 16.71
CA SER A 359 -6.21 -3.20 17.38
C SER A 359 -7.03 -2.24 16.52
N PRO A 360 -8.38 -2.36 16.56
CA PRO A 360 -9.27 -1.55 15.72
C PRO A 360 -9.23 -0.04 16.07
N ASN A 361 -8.57 0.33 17.16
CA ASN A 361 -8.48 1.71 17.64
C ASN A 361 -7.38 2.52 16.96
N LEU A 362 -6.26 1.89 16.60
CA LEU A 362 -5.29 2.48 15.68
C LEU A 362 -5.86 2.34 14.28
N LYS A 363 -5.95 3.42 13.51
CA LYS A 363 -6.74 3.46 12.27
C LYS A 363 -5.88 3.42 10.99
N TYR A 364 -4.66 3.93 11.04
CA TYR A 364 -3.90 4.32 9.84
C TYR A 364 -2.58 3.58 9.67
N HIS A 365 -2.59 2.28 9.95
CA HIS A 365 -1.44 1.43 9.71
C HIS A 365 -1.80 0.27 8.77
N PHE A 366 -0.83 -0.17 7.99
CA PHE A 366 -0.91 -1.36 7.16
C PHE A 366 0.31 -2.24 7.45
N THR A 367 0.11 -3.52 7.73
CA THR A 367 1.21 -4.43 8.09
C THR A 367 1.43 -5.49 7.01
N TYR A 368 2.67 -5.59 6.56
CA TYR A 368 3.15 -6.59 5.63
C TYR A 368 4.03 -7.59 6.36
N PHE A 369 3.78 -8.88 6.13
CA PHE A 369 4.62 -9.96 6.60
C PHE A 369 5.26 -10.69 5.42
N GLY A 370 6.59 -10.73 5.40
CA GLY A 370 7.36 -11.57 4.48
C GLY A 370 7.75 -12.89 5.15
N LEU A 371 7.34 -14.02 4.57
CA LEU A 371 7.77 -15.36 4.97
C LEU A 371 8.73 -15.95 3.93
N GLY A 372 9.95 -16.23 4.35
CA GLY A 372 10.78 -17.27 3.73
C GLY A 372 10.28 -18.66 4.14
N ASN A 373 10.32 -19.61 3.21
CA ASN A 373 9.99 -21.02 3.51
C ASN A 373 10.96 -21.65 4.49
#